data_AF-X7EI81-F1
#
_entry.id   AF-X7EI81-F1
#
_cell.length_a   1.000
_cell.length_b   1.000
_cell.length_c   1.000
_cell.angle_alpha   90.00
_cell.angle_beta   90.00
_cell.angle_gamma   90.00
#
_symmetry.space_group_name_H-M   'P 1'
#
loop_
_entity.id
_entity.type
_entity.pdbx_description
1 polymer ?
#
loop_
_entity_poly.entity_id
_entity_poly.type
_entity_poly.pdbx_seq_one_letter_code
_entity_poly.pdbx_strand_id
1 'polypeptide(L)' 'MTRNMGTLDRVGRLALAAILLWIAFGTAFAAAGALHWIAIAVALVLGLTALVGNCPAYGLLGIRTCKLS' A
#
# COMPACT_ATOMS: atom_id res chain seq x y z
N MET A 1 0.87 18.00 12.64
CA MET A 1 1.46 16.89 11.88
C MET A 1 1.30 17.16 10.40
N THR A 2 2.39 17.43 9.68
CA THR A 2 2.38 17.70 8.24
C THR A 2 2.12 16.39 7.49
N ARG A 3 0.85 16.12 7.17
CA ARG A 3 0.49 15.06 6.20
C ARG A 3 1.04 15.48 4.84
N ASN A 4 1.82 14.62 4.19
CA ASN A 4 2.40 14.91 2.86
C ASN A 4 1.78 14.06 1.73
N MET A 5 0.73 13.29 2.07
CA MET A 5 0.09 12.34 1.17
C MET A 5 -1.42 12.59 1.14
N GLY A 6 -1.96 12.88 -0.03
CA GLY A 6 -3.40 13.03 -0.25
C GLY A 6 -4.15 11.73 0.06
N THR A 7 -5.39 11.84 0.54
CA THR A 7 -6.27 10.70 0.86
C THR A 7 -6.43 9.73 -0.31
N LEU A 8 -6.40 10.23 -1.55
CA LEU A 8 -6.52 9.40 -2.76
C LEU A 8 -5.36 8.39 -2.92
N ASP A 9 -4.12 8.81 -2.65
CA ASP A 9 -2.93 7.95 -2.78
C ASP A 9 -2.88 6.88 -1.67
N ARG A 10 -3.30 7.28 -0.46
CA ARG A 10 -3.46 6.37 0.68
C ARG A 10 -4.53 5.31 0.41
N VAL A 11 -5.66 5.72 -0.15
CA VAL A 11 -6.76 4.83 -0.54
C VAL A 11 -6.33 3.89 -1.67
N GLY A 12 -5.61 4.39 -2.68
CA GLY A 12 -5.08 3.56 -3.77
C GLY A 12 -4.13 2.46 -3.28
N ARG A 13 -3.21 2.79 -2.36
CA ARG A 13 -2.30 1.79 -1.76
C ARG A 13 -3.00 0.79 -0.85
N LEU A 14 -3.98 1.24 -0.06
CA LEU A 14 -4.81 0.34 0.75
C LEU A 14 -5.65 -0.59 -0.14
N ALA A 15 -6.20 -0.07 -1.23
CA ALA A 15 -6.95 -0.86 -2.21
C ALA A 15 -6.05 -1.91 -2.87
N LEU A 16 -4.84 -1.55 -3.30
CA LEU A 16 -3.86 -2.49 -3.84
C LEU A 16 -3.46 -3.57 -2.84
N ALA A 17 -3.20 -3.20 -1.58
CA ALA A 17 -2.91 -4.17 -0.52
C ALA A 17 -4.10 -5.13 -0.28
N ALA A 18 -5.33 -4.62 -0.28
CA ALA A 18 -6.53 -5.43 -0.14
C ALA A 18 -6.73 -6.40 -1.33
N ILE A 19 -6.48 -5.95 -2.56
CA ILE A 19 -6.54 -6.80 -3.76
C ILE A 19 -5.50 -7.92 -3.68
N LEU A 20 -4.26 -7.61 -3.28
CA LEU A 20 -3.21 -8.62 -3.14
C LEU A 20 -3.53 -9.66 -2.06
N LEU A 21 -4.11 -9.24 -0.93
CA LEU A 21 -4.59 -10.17 0.10
C LEU A 21 -5.77 -11.01 -0.41
N TRP A 22 -6.69 -10.43 -1.17
CA TRP A 22 -7.79 -11.16 -1.79
C TRP A 22 -7.29 -12.20 -2.80
N ILE A 23 -6.26 -11.88 -3.58
CA ILE A 23 -5.62 -12.85 -4.49
C ILE A 23 -4.92 -13.96 -3.67
N ALA A 24 -4.21 -13.61 -2.61
CA ALA A 24 -3.47 -14.57 -1.77
C ALA A 24 -4.40 -15.56 -1.03
N PHE A 25 -5.53 -15.10 -0.49
CA PHE A 25 -6.41 -15.91 0.36
C PHE A 25 -7.75 -16.30 -0.29
N GLY A 26 -8.24 -15.51 -1.24
CA GLY A 26 -9.55 -15.69 -1.88
C GLY A 26 -9.51 -16.38 -3.23
N THR A 27 -8.32 -16.64 -3.79
CA THR A 27 -8.18 -17.30 -5.10
C THR A 27 -7.22 -18.48 -5.04
N ALA A 28 -7.48 -19.51 -5.85
CA ALA A 28 -6.57 -20.65 -6.00
C ALA A 28 -5.23 -20.27 -6.68
N PHE A 29 -5.17 -19.11 -7.34
CA PHE A 29 -4.03 -18.65 -8.13
C PHE A 29 -2.77 -18.41 -7.27
N ALA A 30 -2.94 -17.89 -6.06
CA ALA A 30 -1.86 -17.68 -5.10
C ALA A 30 -2.13 -18.42 -3.79
N ALA A 31 -2.89 -19.52 -3.80
CA ALA A 31 -3.27 -20.25 -2.59
C ALA A 31 -2.12 -21.07 -1.96
N ALA A 32 -1.05 -21.37 -2.72
CA ALA A 32 0.08 -22.15 -2.22
C ALA A 32 1.39 -21.81 -2.96
N GLY A 33 2.52 -22.05 -2.29
CA GLY A 33 3.87 -21.86 -2.85
C GLY A 33 4.43 -20.44 -2.70
N ALA A 34 5.51 -20.16 -3.41
CA ALA A 34 6.26 -18.90 -3.28
C ALA A 34 5.40 -17.65 -3.58
N LEU A 35 4.47 -17.75 -4.53
CA LEU A 35 3.58 -16.64 -4.91
C LEU A 35 2.66 -16.19 -3.78
N HIS A 36 2.18 -17.12 -2.93
CA HIS A 36 1.36 -16.80 -1.77
C HIS A 36 2.10 -15.89 -0.79
N TRP A 37 3.31 -16.31 -0.40
CA TRP A 37 4.15 -15.58 0.54
C TRP A 37 4.65 -14.25 -0.02
N ILE A 38 4.97 -14.19 -1.32
CA ILE A 38 5.34 -12.94 -2.00
C ILE A 38 4.16 -11.96 -1.99
N ALA A 39 2.95 -12.41 -2.35
CA ALA A 39 1.77 -11.57 -2.36
C ALA A 39 1.45 -10.99 -0.97
N ILE A 40 1.57 -11.80 0.09
CA ILE A 40 1.39 -11.36 1.48
C ILE A 40 2.45 -10.34 1.87
N ALA A 41 3.73 -10.61 1.59
CA ALA A 41 4.82 -9.70 1.94
C ALA A 41 4.64 -8.33 1.26
N VAL A 42 4.30 -8.30 -0.03
CA VAL A 42 4.06 -7.07 -0.78
C VAL A 42 2.83 -6.32 -0.25
N ALA A 43 1.75 -7.03 0.05
CA ALA A 43 0.55 -6.43 0.64
C ALA A 43 0.81 -5.81 2.03
N LEU A 44 1.61 -6.49 2.86
CA LEU A 44 1.99 -5.99 4.18
C LEU A 44 2.80 -4.70 4.08
N VAL A 45 3.79 -4.65 3.18
CA VAL A 45 4.62 -3.46 2.96
C VAL A 45 3.78 -2.29 2.42
N LEU A 46 2.89 -2.54 1.46
CA LEU A 46 1.99 -1.52 0.92
C LEU A 46 0.99 -1.01 1.98
N GLY A 47 0.44 -1.91 2.78
CA GLY A 47 -0.50 -1.58 3.86
C GLY A 47 0.16 -0.77 4.98
N LEU A 48 1.33 -1.19 5.46
CA LEU A 48 2.08 -0.49 6.50
C LEU A 48 2.53 0.90 6.03
N THR A 49 3.03 1.01 4.79
CA THR A 49 3.42 2.32 4.22
C THR A 49 2.23 3.26 4.05
N ALA A 50 1.03 2.74 3.75
CA ALA A 50 -0.19 3.54 3.70
C ALA A 50 -0.73 3.91 5.10
N LEU A 51 -0.58 3.04 6.10
CA LEU A 51 -1.04 3.26 7.47
C LEU A 51 -0.25 4.35 8.19
N VAL A 52 1.08 4.32 8.08
CA VAL A 52 1.99 5.33 8.66
C VAL A 52 1.71 6.74 8.11
N GLY A 53 1.02 6.86 6.97
CA GLY A 53 0.50 8.14 6.46
C GLY A 53 1.58 9.14 6.03
N ASN A 54 2.85 8.69 6.05
CA ASN A 54 4.03 9.42 5.65
C ASN A 54 4.84 8.47 4.78
N CYS A 55 4.59 8.46 3.47
CA CYS A 55 5.37 7.62 2.57
C CYS A 55 6.76 8.26 2.41
N PRO A 56 7.84 7.62 2.89
CA PRO A 56 9.18 8.19 2.83
C PRO A 56 9.63 8.44 1.40
N ALA A 57 9.12 7.68 0.41
CA ALA A 57 9.37 7.91 -1.00
C ALA A 57 8.89 9.29 -1.50
N TYR A 58 7.76 9.81 -1.03
CA TYR A 58 7.29 11.16 -1.38
C TYR A 58 8.05 12.25 -0.62
N GLY A 59 8.51 11.95 0.60
CA GLY A 59 9.46 12.79 1.33
C GLY A 59 10.82 12.89 0.64
N LEU A 60 11.33 11.78 0.09
CA LEU A 60 12.57 11.69 -0.67
C LEU A 60 12.46 12.34 -2.06
N LEU A 61 11.31 12.20 -2.73
CA LEU A 61 11.05 12.80 -4.05
C LEU A 61 10.56 14.26 -3.96
N GLY A 62 10.32 14.80 -2.76
CA GLY A 62 9.85 16.17 -2.57
C GLY A 62 8.43 16.44 -3.08
N ILE A 63 7.69 15.41 -3.51
CA ILE A 63 6.35 15.55 -4.09
C ILE A 63 5.34 15.66 -2.95
N ARG A 64 4.58 16.75 -2.93
CA ARG A 64 3.45 16.95 -2.01
C ARG A 64 2.15 16.76 -2.79
N THR A 65 1.44 15.65 -2.55
CA THR A 65 0.08 15.47 -3.11
C THR A 65 -1.02 16.00 -2.19
N CYS A 66 -0.65 16.51 -1.02
CA CYS A 66 -1.55 17.33 -0.21
C CYS A 66 -1.82 18.65 -0.92
N LYS A 67 -3.08 18.87 -1.32
CA LYS A 67 -3.57 20.24 -1.50
C LYS A 67 -3.45 20.92 -0.14
N LEU A 68 -2.77 22.08 -0.08
CA LEU A 68 -2.90 22.98 1.05
C LEU A 68 -4.40 23.24 1.23
N SER A 69 -4.93 22.84 2.37
CA SER A 69 -6.07 23.52 2.98
C SER A 69 -5.54 24.46 4.04
#